data_AF-A0A8S8YG56-F1
#
_entry.id   AF-A0A8S8YG56-F1
#
_cell.length_a   1.000
_cell.length_b   1.000
_cell.length_c   1.000
_cell.angle_alpha   90.00
_cell.angle_beta   90.00
_cell.angle_gamma   90.00
#
_symmetry.space_group_name_H-M   'P 1'
#
loop_
_entity.id
_entity.type
_entity.pdbx_description
1 polymer ?
#
loop_
_entity_poly.entity_id
_entity_poly.type
_entity_poly.pdbx_seq_one_letter_code
_entity_poly.pdbx_strand_id
1 'polypeptide(L)'
;MRQRMIDLVHREQDRICAALQTIDGGAPREDVWTREGGGGGRSRVFSEGKVFEKAGVNVSVVHGTLRPEAARAMGGGQAWTTTKTWTSSPRA
;
A
#
# COMPACT_ATOMS: atom_id res chain seq x y z
N MET A 1 -8.49 14.25 -9.06
CA MET A 1 -8.65 12.84 -8.67
C MET A 1 -7.77 12.45 -7.48
N ARG A 2 -6.44 12.66 -7.54
CA ARG A 2 -5.50 12.29 -6.45
C ARG A 2 -5.92 12.75 -5.06
N GLN A 3 -6.18 14.05 -4.86
CA GLN A 3 -6.52 14.59 -3.54
C GLN A 3 -7.78 13.96 -2.95
N ARG A 4 -8.83 13.78 -3.77
CA ARG A 4 -10.08 13.13 -3.34
C ARG A 4 -9.86 11.72 -2.83
N MET A 5 -8.98 10.95 -3.47
CA MET A 5 -8.64 9.60 -3.02
C MET A 5 -7.87 9.62 -1.71
N ILE A 6 -6.91 10.54 -1.55
CA ILE A 6 -6.15 10.73 -0.30
C ILE A 6 -7.11 11.04 0.85
N ASP A 7 -8.00 12.01 0.65
CA ASP A 7 -8.98 12.40 1.67
C ASP A 7 -9.94 11.24 1.99
N LEU A 8 -10.32 10.45 0.99
CA LEU A 8 -11.17 9.27 1.18
C LEU A 8 -10.47 8.22 2.05
N VAL A 9 -9.25 7.80 1.70
CA VAL A 9 -8.57 6.72 2.44
C VAL A 9 -8.19 7.13 3.87
N HIS A 10 -7.87 8.41 4.11
CA HIS A 10 -7.64 8.90 5.47
C HIS A 10 -8.93 8.88 6.30
N ARG A 11 -10.05 9.30 5.72
CA ARG A 11 -11.37 9.25 6.38
C ARG A 11 -11.78 7.82 6.71
N GLU A 12 -11.57 6.89 5.79
CA GLU A 12 -11.88 5.48 6.03
C GLU A 12 -10.93 4.86 7.06
N GLN A 13 -9.65 5.24 7.09
CA GLN A 13 -8.74 4.82 8.16
C GLN A 13 -9.24 5.30 9.53
N ASP A 14 -9.70 6.56 9.64
CA ASP A 14 -10.24 7.09 10.89
C ASP A 14 -11.52 6.34 11.31
N ARG A 15 -12.43 6.09 10.36
CA ARG A 15 -13.68 5.34 10.60
C ARG A 15 -13.43 3.90 11.04
N ILE A 16 -12.52 3.18 10.37
CA ILE A 16 -12.18 1.80 10.71
C ILE A 16 -11.50 1.76 12.09
N CYS A 17 -10.58 2.68 12.38
CA CYS A 17 -9.96 2.76 13.70
C CYS A 17 -10.99 3.02 14.80
N ALA A 18 -11.96 3.91 14.60
CA ALA A 18 -13.03 4.15 15.58
C ALA A 18 -13.89 2.90 15.81
N ALA A 19 -14.20 2.14 14.75
CA ALA A 19 -14.92 0.87 14.88
C ALA A 19 -14.10 -0.18 15.66
N LEU A 20 -12.80 -0.29 15.39
CA LEU A 20 -11.89 -1.18 16.12
C LEU A 20 -11.81 -0.81 17.61
N GLN A 21 -11.72 0.49 17.94
CA GLN A 21 -11.75 0.95 19.33
C GLN A 21 -13.05 0.58 20.04
N THR A 22 -14.18 0.64 19.34
CA THR A 22 -15.50 0.30 19.90
C THR A 22 -15.61 -1.20 20.20
N ILE A 23 -15.05 -2.04 19.32
CA ILE A 23 -15.11 -3.51 19.45
C ILE A 23 -14.09 -4.03 20.47
N ASP A 24 -12.87 -3.52 20.40
CA ASP A 24 -11.70 -4.11 21.05
C ASP A 24 -11.24 -3.34 22.30
N GLY A 25 -11.56 -2.05 22.35
CA GLY A 25 -11.04 -1.11 23.34
C GLY A 25 -9.61 -0.64 23.02
N GLY A 26 -9.13 0.32 23.81
CA GLY A 26 -7.78 0.88 23.65
C GLY A 26 -7.65 1.85 22.48
N ALA A 27 -6.48 2.47 22.34
CA ALA A 27 -6.16 3.38 21.25
C ALA A 27 -5.02 2.79 20.39
N PRO A 28 -5.00 3.04 19.07
CA PRO A 28 -3.90 2.56 18.25
C PRO A 28 -2.62 3.33 18.58
N ARG A 29 -1.49 2.63 18.50
CA ARG A 29 -0.20 3.29 18.30
C ARG A 29 -0.16 3.84 16.88
N GLU A 30 -0.04 5.15 16.75
CA GLU A 30 0.11 5.84 15.47
C GLU A 30 1.59 6.07 15.15
N ASP A 31 1.96 5.80 13.91
CA ASP A 31 3.27 6.11 13.35
C ASP A 31 3.08 6.85 12.01
N VAL A 32 3.48 8.11 11.98
CA VAL A 32 3.46 8.96 10.79
C VAL A 32 4.87 9.08 10.27
N TRP A 33 5.07 8.74 9.00
CA TRP A 33 6.39 8.70 8.40
C TRP A 33 6.40 9.32 7.02
N THR A 34 7.58 9.79 6.63
CA THR A 34 7.87 10.36 5.31
C THR A 34 9.02 9.61 4.66
N ARG A 35 9.07 9.61 3.33
CA ARG A 35 10.15 8.97 2.56
C ARG A 35 10.90 10.01 1.74
N GLU A 36 12.23 9.89 1.71
CA GLU A 36 13.12 10.76 0.92
C GLU A 36 12.74 10.80 -0.57
N GLY A 37 12.40 9.65 -1.14
CA GLY A 37 11.93 9.52 -2.52
C GLY A 37 10.51 10.04 -2.80
N GLY A 38 9.87 10.73 -1.85
CA GLY A 38 8.55 11.34 -1.98
C GLY A 38 7.42 10.54 -1.34
N GLY A 39 6.50 11.29 -0.72
CA GLY A 39 5.32 10.75 -0.05
C GLY A 39 5.59 10.28 1.38
N GLY A 40 4.72 9.41 1.87
CA GLY A 40 4.74 8.93 3.24
C GLY A 40 3.51 8.11 3.57
N GLY A 41 3.22 7.97 4.85
CA GLY A 41 2.06 7.22 5.31
C GLY A 41 1.77 7.40 6.79
N ARG A 42 0.66 6.81 7.20
CA ARG A 42 0.20 6.73 8.58
C ARG A 42 -0.16 5.28 8.87
N SER A 43 0.58 4.67 9.77
CA SER A 43 0.34 3.31 10.27
C SER A 43 -0.34 3.40 11.63
N ARG A 44 -1.41 2.64 11.84
CA ARG A 44 -2.09 2.56 13.14
C ARG A 44 -2.20 1.12 13.56
N VAL A 45 -1.65 0.78 14.71
CA VAL A 45 -1.59 -0.59 15.23
C VAL A 45 -2.26 -0.67 16.59
N PHE A 46 -3.22 -1.57 16.72
CA PHE A 46 -3.81 -2.02 17.97
C PHE A 46 -3.12 -3.31 18.40
N SER A 47 -2.82 -3.42 19.69
CA SER A 47 -2.20 -4.60 20.28
C SER A 47 -2.89 -4.90 21.60
N GLU A 48 -2.87 -6.17 22.03
CA GLU A 48 -3.42 -6.61 23.33
C GLU A 48 -4.91 -6.30 23.46
N GLY A 49 -5.64 -6.43 22.36
CA GLY A 49 -7.09 -6.27 22.31
C GLY A 49 -7.82 -7.42 23.01
N LYS A 50 -9.07 -7.17 23.40
CA LYS A 50 -9.99 -8.16 23.96
C LYS A 50 -10.48 -9.17 22.92
N VAL A 51 -10.55 -8.76 21.66
CA VAL A 51 -11.07 -9.48 20.49
C VAL A 51 -9.94 -9.80 19.53
N PHE A 52 -9.10 -8.82 19.20
CA PHE A 52 -7.97 -9.02 18.31
C PHE A 52 -6.67 -9.03 19.11
N GLU A 53 -5.86 -10.08 18.95
CA GLU A 53 -4.48 -10.08 19.48
C GLU A 53 -3.70 -8.86 18.93
N LYS A 54 -3.89 -8.56 17.64
CA LYS A 54 -3.31 -7.42 16.95
C LYS A 54 -4.14 -7.02 15.73
N ALA A 55 -4.33 -5.73 15.52
CA ALA A 55 -4.98 -5.19 14.32
C ALA A 55 -4.19 -3.99 13.77
N GLY A 56 -4.24 -3.78 12.45
CA GLY A 56 -3.50 -2.70 11.79
C GLY A 56 -4.28 -2.05 10.66
N VAL A 57 -4.29 -0.72 10.62
CA VAL A 57 -4.88 0.05 9.52
C VAL A 57 -3.84 1.04 9.00
N ASN A 58 -3.36 0.80 7.79
CA ASN A 58 -2.23 1.53 7.21
C ASN A 58 -2.67 2.28 5.95
N VAL A 59 -2.29 3.55 5.85
CA VAL A 59 -2.48 4.37 4.65
C VAL A 59 -1.13 4.88 4.18
N SER A 60 -0.83 4.68 2.90
CA SER A 60 0.39 5.13 2.26
C SER A 60 0.05 5.96 1.02
N VAL A 61 0.62 7.15 0.93
CA VAL A 61 0.52 8.04 -0.22
C VAL A 61 1.94 8.28 -0.71
N VAL A 62 2.40 7.43 -1.63
CA VAL A 62 3.76 7.45 -2.18
C VAL A 62 3.73 7.99 -3.60
N HIS A 63 4.75 8.78 -3.95
CA HIS A 63 4.94 9.27 -5.31
C HIS A 63 6.43 9.35 -5.62
N GLY A 64 6.78 9.15 -6.88
CA GLY A 64 8.16 9.15 -7.34
C GLY A 64 8.32 8.28 -8.59
N THR A 65 9.57 8.08 -9.00
CA THR A 65 9.88 7.24 -10.16
C THR A 65 9.88 5.77 -9.74
N LEU A 66 9.12 4.97 -10.46
CA LEU A 66 9.09 3.52 -10.27
C LEU A 66 10.33 2.87 -10.89
N ARG A 67 11.01 2.05 -10.10
CA ARG A 67 12.07 1.18 -10.62
C ARG A 67 11.45 0.12 -11.54
N PRO A 68 12.14 -0.29 -12.62
CA PRO A 68 11.61 -1.28 -13.57
C PRO A 68 11.17 -2.59 -12.90
N GLU A 69 11.90 -3.05 -11.88
CA GLU A 69 11.57 -4.23 -11.08
C GLU A 69 10.23 -4.10 -10.35
N ALA A 70 9.97 -2.93 -9.73
CA ALA A 70 8.73 -2.66 -8.99
C ALA A 70 7.54 -2.49 -9.94
N ALA A 71 7.76 -1.88 -11.11
CA ALA A 71 6.73 -1.76 -12.15
C ALA A 71 6.27 -3.15 -12.64
N ARG A 72 7.19 -4.11 -12.77
CA ARG A 72 6.85 -5.51 -13.14
C ARG A 72 6.07 -6.21 -12.04
N ALA A 73 6.42 -6.01 -10.76
CA ALA A 73 5.74 -6.63 -9.62
C ALA A 73 4.31 -6.11 -9.40
N MET A 74 4.01 -4.87 -9.78
CA MET A 74 2.68 -4.26 -9.65
C MET A 74 1.73 -4.56 -10.82
N GLY A 75 2.07 -5.53 -11.68
CA GLY A 75 1.22 -5.91 -12.81
C GLY A 75 1.33 -4.96 -14.01
N GLY A 76 2.47 -4.27 -14.17
CA GLY A 76 2.81 -3.49 -15.36
C GLY A 76 2.98 -4.36 -16.61
N GLY A 77 1.87 -4.88 -17.13
CA GLY A 77 1.74 -5.49 -18.44
C GLY A 77 1.12 -4.50 -19.42
N GLN A 78 1.90 -3.53 -19.88
CA GLN A 78 1.85 -3.07 -21.28
C GLN A 78 3.28 -2.69 -21.69
N ALA A 79 3.93 -3.64 -22.37
CA ALA A 79 5.18 -3.40 -23.06
C ALA A 79 4.90 -2.55 -24.29
N TRP A 80 5.37 -1.30 -24.32
CA TRP A 80 5.49 -0.57 -25.58
C TRP A 80 6.69 -1.14 -26.35
N THR A 81 6.34 -1.98 -27.33
CA THR A 81 7.07 -2.45 -28.52
C THR A 81 8.51 -2.96 -28.37
N THR A 82 8.66 -4.29 -28.34
CA THR A 82 9.84 -4.96 -28.92
C THR A 82 9.37 -6.13 -29.78
N THR A 83 9.51 -6.01 -31.10
CA THR A 83 9.35 -7.13 -32.04
C THR A 83 10.50 -8.11 -31.81
N LYS A 84 10.19 -9.34 -31.41
CA LYS A 84 11.17 -10.43 -31.31
C LYS A 84 10.77 -11.55 -32.26
N THR A 85 11.44 -11.62 -33.40
CA THR A 85 11.33 -12.72 -34.36
C THR A 85 11.98 -13.98 -33.76
N TRP A 86 11.28 -15.12 -33.79
CA TRP A 86 11.77 -16.41 -33.29
C TRP A 86 12.21 -17.27 -34.48
N THR A 87 13.47 -17.70 -34.50
CA THR A 87 13.91 -18.84 -35.32
C THR A 87 14.35 -19.95 -34.40
N SER A 88 13.57 -21.03 -34.36
CA SER A 88 13.91 -22.26 -33.65
C SER A 88 15.10 -22.95 -34.32
N SER A 89 16.10 -23.39 -33.55
CA SER A 89 17.04 -24.44 -33.99
C SER A 89 16.96 -25.63 -33.01
N PRO A 90 17.02 -26.88 -33.50
CA PRO A 90 16.47 -28.04 -32.80
C PRO A 90 17.43 -28.62 -31.76
N ARG A 91 16.80 -29.28 -30.79
CA ARG A 91 17.41 -30.05 -29.70
C ARG A 91 18.49 -31.01 -30.20
N ALA A 92 19.56 -31.11 -29.40
CA ALA A 92 20.25 -32.36 -29.11
C ALA A 92 20.24 -32.53 -27.59
#